data_AF-A0AAU9TSY2-F1
#
_entry.id   AF-A0AAU9TSY2-F1
#
_cell.length_a   1.000
_cell.length_b   1.000
_cell.length_c   1.000
_cell.angle_alpha   90.00
_cell.angle_beta   90.00
_cell.angle_gamma   90.00
#
_symmetry.space_group_name_H-M   'P 1'
#
loop_
_entity.id
_entity.type
_entity.pdbx_description
1 polymer ?
#
loop_
_entity_poly.entity_id
_entity_poly.type
_entity_poly.pdbx_seq_one_letter_code
_entity_poly.pdbx_strand_id
1 'polypeptide(L)'
;MKFESPIVQSATLPGPLHYMKLRAPGRAVPAAVSLLLPDQGHTLITDKRQNYFSLQINALHCIESITCLSWKQFSCETLTQLYGKHEAYFNNLLGRYKMNLIDDLYEYFTQTWTAALYQEPFSVLLNDIYKQGGNTVYDVVKTKYNEFYGDRKTDDKSIHETLSEAPEGVAQLDTGCKECGQNEALRHDAGTFWKAVGGDGIVYSLLSRYLNKNIVTNPQYAIPDQEFI
;
A
#
# COMPACT_ATOMS: atom_id res chain seq x y z
N MET A 1 -10.24 4.96 21.90
CA MET A 1 -9.25 4.10 21.23
C MET A 1 -9.85 3.65 19.90
N LYS A 2 -9.26 4.03 18.76
CA LYS A 2 -9.72 3.52 17.45
C LYS A 2 -9.10 2.13 17.28
N PHE A 3 -9.93 1.10 17.05
CA PHE A 3 -9.48 -0.29 16.92
C PHE A 3 -8.60 -0.57 15.68
N GLU A 4 -8.40 0.43 14.82
CA GLU A 4 -7.61 0.33 13.58
C GLU A 4 -6.17 0.85 13.70
N SER A 5 -5.79 1.51 14.80
CA SER A 5 -4.43 2.07 14.92
C SER A 5 -3.38 0.98 15.14
N PRO A 6 -2.21 1.05 14.48
CA PRO A 6 -1.14 0.08 14.66
C PRO A 6 -0.55 0.15 16.06
N ILE A 7 0.03 -0.97 16.51
CA ILE A 7 0.80 -1.03 17.75
C ILE A 7 2.26 -0.74 17.39
N VAL A 8 2.80 0.34 17.93
CA VAL A 8 4.18 0.78 17.71
C VAL A 8 5.01 0.54 18.97
N GLN A 9 6.15 -0.13 18.81
CA GLN A 9 7.15 -0.34 19.84
C GLN A 9 8.46 0.27 19.36
N SER A 10 8.97 1.25 20.08
CA SER A 10 10.26 1.90 19.78
C SER A 10 11.20 1.74 20.97
N ALA A 11 12.47 1.43 20.71
CA ALA A 11 13.49 1.32 21.74
C ALA A 11 14.85 1.77 21.19
N THR A 12 15.68 2.33 22.06
CA THR A 12 17.11 2.57 21.77
C THR A 12 17.90 1.46 22.44
N LEU A 13 18.57 0.66 21.64
CA LEU A 13 19.44 -0.42 22.08
C LEU A 13 20.82 0.13 22.47
N PRO A 14 21.57 -0.57 23.34
CA PRO A 14 22.93 -0.18 23.69
C PRO A 14 23.83 -0.12 22.44
N GLY A 15 24.49 1.02 22.22
CA GLY A 15 25.36 1.26 21.07
C GLY A 15 24.64 2.00 19.93
N PRO A 16 24.43 3.31 20.06
CA PRO A 16 23.40 4.15 19.39
C PRO A 16 22.57 3.47 18.28
N LEU A 17 21.76 2.47 18.66
CA LEU A 17 21.01 1.66 17.70
C LEU A 17 19.52 1.84 17.97
N HIS A 18 18.81 2.36 16.97
CA HIS A 18 17.39 2.66 17.07
C HIS A 18 16.58 1.50 16.49
N TYR A 19 15.66 0.98 17.30
CA TYR A 19 14.76 -0.11 16.95
C TYR A 19 13.32 0.38 16.94
N MET A 20 12.59 0.00 15.89
CA MET A 20 11.14 0.19 15.80
C MET A 20 10.50 -1.07 15.25
N LYS A 21 9.41 -1.47 15.91
CA LYS A 21 8.50 -2.50 15.45
C LYS A 21 7.09 -1.95 15.39
N LEU A 22 6.50 -2.03 14.21
CA LEU A 22 5.13 -1.71 13.93
C LEU A 22 4.39 -3.00 13.59
N ARG A 23 3.22 -3.20 14.19
CA ARG A 23 2.37 -4.34 13.90
C ARG A 23 0.90 -3.96 13.84
N ALA A 24 0.13 -4.76 13.09
CA ALA A 24 -1.32 -4.68 13.11
C ALA A 24 -1.90 -4.87 14.53
N PRO A 25 -3.00 -4.17 14.86
CA PRO A 25 -3.71 -4.37 16.10
C PRO A 25 -4.31 -5.78 16.13
N GLY A 26 -4.19 -6.48 17.26
CA GLY A 26 -4.68 -7.86 17.40
C GLY A 26 -3.75 -8.75 18.21
N ARG A 27 -3.96 -10.07 18.16
CA ARG A 27 -3.06 -11.02 18.85
C ARG A 27 -1.69 -11.00 18.18
N ALA A 28 -0.62 -11.07 18.96
CA ALA A 28 0.72 -11.18 18.42
C ALA A 28 0.92 -12.59 17.85
N VAL A 29 0.99 -12.70 16.52
CA VAL A 29 1.35 -13.93 15.85
C VAL A 29 2.89 -13.97 15.73
N PRO A 30 3.56 -15.02 16.22
CA PRO A 30 5.00 -15.18 16.01
C PRO A 30 5.33 -15.25 14.52
N ALA A 31 6.45 -14.67 14.10
CA ALA A 31 6.86 -14.65 12.68
C ALA A 31 6.94 -16.05 12.06
N ALA A 32 7.38 -17.05 12.84
CA ALA A 32 7.42 -18.45 12.41
C ALA A 32 6.03 -19.03 12.12
N VAL A 33 5.01 -18.60 12.86
CA VAL A 33 3.62 -19.00 12.62
C VAL A 33 3.06 -18.25 11.42
N SER A 34 3.38 -16.94 11.28
CA SER A 34 2.97 -16.17 10.10
C SER A 34 3.37 -16.87 8.81
N LEU A 35 4.59 -17.39 8.68
CA LEU A 35 5.08 -18.08 7.48
C LEU A 35 4.29 -19.35 7.08
N LEU A 36 3.52 -19.94 8.01
CA LEU A 36 2.78 -21.18 7.80
C LEU A 36 1.32 -20.97 7.39
N LEU A 37 0.82 -19.72 7.43
CA LEU A 37 -0.57 -19.44 7.04
C LEU A 37 -0.75 -19.53 5.51
N PRO A 38 -1.95 -19.85 5.00
CA PRO A 38 -2.19 -19.97 3.56
C PRO A 38 -2.21 -18.62 2.82
N ASP A 39 -2.64 -17.53 3.47
CA ASP A 39 -2.67 -16.17 2.89
C ASP A 39 -1.36 -15.42 3.15
N GLN A 40 -0.24 -15.99 2.72
CA GLN A 40 1.05 -15.30 2.78
C GLN A 40 1.04 -14.09 1.84
N GLY A 41 1.09 -12.90 2.43
CA GLY A 41 1.44 -11.72 1.67
C GLY A 41 2.93 -11.68 1.30
N HIS A 42 3.48 -10.49 1.09
CA HIS A 42 4.86 -10.31 0.65
C HIS A 42 5.73 -9.73 1.77
N THR A 43 6.88 -10.36 2.03
CA THR A 43 7.89 -9.80 2.94
C THR A 43 9.05 -9.23 2.12
N LEU A 44 9.28 -7.93 2.24
CA LEU A 44 10.42 -7.24 1.65
C LEU A 44 11.47 -7.05 2.75
N ILE A 45 12.72 -7.41 2.46
CA ILE A 45 13.82 -7.31 3.42
C ILE A 45 14.98 -6.58 2.77
N THR A 46 15.48 -5.56 3.44
CA THR A 46 16.70 -4.85 3.05
C THR A 46 17.66 -4.91 4.23
N ASP A 47 18.85 -5.46 3.98
CA ASP A 47 19.98 -5.44 4.90
C ASP A 47 21.15 -4.75 4.19
N LYS A 48 21.19 -3.41 4.28
CA LYS A 48 22.25 -2.60 3.68
C LYS A 48 22.74 -1.58 4.69
N ARG A 49 24.06 -1.30 4.63
CA ARG A 49 24.73 -0.27 5.45
C ARG A 49 24.52 -0.44 6.96
N GLN A 50 24.44 -1.70 7.44
CA GLN A 50 24.15 -2.04 8.85
C GLN A 50 22.76 -1.60 9.34
N ASN A 51 21.86 -1.29 8.41
CA ASN A 51 20.46 -1.03 8.70
C ASN A 51 19.64 -2.22 8.22
N TYR A 52 18.76 -2.70 9.08
CA TYR A 52 17.83 -3.76 8.76
C TYR A 52 16.43 -3.19 8.66
N PHE A 53 15.81 -3.37 7.50
CA PHE A 53 14.44 -2.96 7.24
C PHE A 53 13.65 -4.14 6.69
N SER A 54 12.61 -4.54 7.40
CA SER A 54 11.67 -5.56 6.98
C SER A 54 10.27 -4.97 6.91
N LEU A 55 9.65 -5.11 5.74
CA LEU A 55 8.28 -4.68 5.47
C LEU A 55 7.43 -5.91 5.15
N GLN A 56 6.33 -6.09 5.87
CA GLN A 56 5.35 -7.12 5.55
C GLN A 56 4.11 -6.46 4.95
N ILE A 57 3.74 -6.98 3.78
CA ILE A 57 2.56 -6.61 3.01
C ILE A 57 1.60 -7.79 3.10
N ASN A 58 0.32 -7.54 3.34
CA ASN A 58 -0.73 -8.56 3.39
C ASN A 58 -1.12 -9.04 1.96
N ALA A 59 -1.88 -10.12 1.84
CA ALA A 59 -2.47 -10.61 0.58
C ALA A 59 -3.31 -9.55 -0.17
N LEU A 60 -3.87 -8.58 0.56
CA LEU A 60 -4.56 -7.42 -0.01
C LEU A 60 -3.61 -6.30 -0.48
N HIS A 61 -2.31 -6.57 -0.57
CA HIS A 61 -1.29 -5.60 -1.01
C HIS A 61 -1.20 -4.34 -0.13
N CYS A 62 -1.65 -4.43 1.13
CA CYS A 62 -1.55 -3.37 2.13
C CYS A 62 -0.42 -3.63 3.13
N ILE A 63 0.27 -2.58 3.58
CA ILE A 63 1.33 -2.67 4.58
C ILE A 63 0.73 -3.06 5.94
N GLU A 64 1.19 -4.17 6.50
CA GLU A 64 0.70 -4.73 7.76
C GLU A 64 1.70 -4.58 8.90
N SER A 65 2.98 -4.80 8.64
CA SER A 65 4.00 -4.74 9.69
C SER A 65 5.31 -4.17 9.16
N ILE A 66 6.03 -3.46 10.04
CA ILE A 66 7.31 -2.84 9.71
C ILE A 66 8.27 -3.14 10.86
N THR A 67 9.45 -3.67 10.56
CA THR A 67 10.52 -3.80 11.53
C THR A 67 11.73 -3.05 10.99
N CYS A 68 12.17 -2.03 11.71
CA CYS A 68 13.30 -1.19 11.35
C CYS A 68 14.32 -1.22 12.47
N LEU A 69 15.58 -1.38 12.09
CA LEU A 69 16.75 -1.29 12.96
C LEU A 69 17.78 -0.45 12.22
N SER A 70 18.18 0.68 12.81
CA SER A 70 19.09 1.63 12.16
C SER A 70 19.98 2.32 13.17
N TRP A 71 21.21 2.60 12.79
CA TRP A 71 22.15 3.43 13.57
C TRP A 71 21.81 4.92 13.48
N LYS A 72 21.11 5.32 12.42
CA LYS A 72 20.65 6.70 12.24
C LYS A 72 19.29 6.88 12.90
N GLN A 73 19.11 8.00 13.58
CA GLN A 73 17.81 8.35 14.14
C GLN A 73 16.77 8.55 13.02
N PHE A 74 15.60 7.96 13.20
CA PHE A 74 14.46 8.06 12.29
C PHE A 74 13.17 8.44 13.02
N SER A 75 12.25 9.07 12.32
CA SER A 75 10.93 9.44 12.86
C SER A 75 10.00 8.23 12.86
N CYS A 76 9.71 7.72 14.05
CA CYS A 76 8.74 6.63 14.23
C CYS A 76 7.33 7.04 13.73
N GLU A 77 6.97 8.31 13.86
CA GLU A 77 5.70 8.86 13.40
C GLU A 77 5.51 8.71 11.89
N THR A 78 6.56 9.04 11.11
CA THR A 78 6.55 8.93 9.64
C THR A 78 6.32 7.50 9.20
N LEU A 79 7.07 6.55 9.76
CA LEU A 79 6.90 5.13 9.45
C LEU A 79 5.55 4.59 9.92
N THR A 80 4.95 5.17 10.96
CA THR A 80 3.63 4.76 11.45
C THR A 80 2.53 5.05 10.45
N GLN A 81 2.68 6.11 9.65
CA GLN A 81 1.69 6.49 8.64
C GLN A 81 1.69 5.58 7.39
N LEU A 82 2.74 4.77 7.22
CA LEU A 82 2.79 3.76 6.16
C LEU A 82 1.78 2.64 6.39
N TYR A 83 1.43 2.37 7.65
CA TYR A 83 0.56 1.27 8.03
C TYR A 83 -0.83 1.39 7.38
N GLY A 84 -1.34 0.27 6.86
CA GLY A 84 -2.66 0.17 6.25
C GLY A 84 -2.77 0.80 4.86
N LYS A 85 -1.69 1.37 4.32
CA LYS A 85 -1.65 1.90 2.94
C LYS A 85 -1.32 0.78 1.95
N HIS A 86 -1.93 0.86 0.77
CA HIS A 86 -1.69 -0.08 -0.33
C HIS A 86 -0.32 0.18 -0.98
N GLU A 87 0.38 -0.85 -1.44
CA GLU A 87 1.71 -0.76 -2.05
C GLU A 87 1.78 0.17 -3.28
N ALA A 88 0.67 0.28 -4.01
CA ALA A 88 0.53 1.19 -5.16
C ALA A 88 0.64 2.67 -4.76
N TYR A 89 0.27 3.02 -3.52
CA TYR A 89 0.41 4.37 -2.98
C TYR A 89 1.87 4.82 -2.93
N PHE A 90 2.79 3.88 -2.72
CA PHE A 90 4.24 4.14 -2.71
C PHE A 90 4.87 3.79 -4.06
N ASN A 91 4.17 4.13 -5.15
CA ASN A 91 4.65 4.00 -6.52
C ASN A 91 4.99 2.54 -6.89
N ASN A 92 4.00 1.66 -6.70
CA ASN A 92 4.09 0.21 -6.95
C ASN A 92 5.32 -0.43 -6.28
N LEU A 93 5.44 -0.23 -4.97
CA LEU A 93 6.59 -0.64 -4.16
C LEU A 93 7.02 -2.09 -4.42
N LEU A 94 6.06 -3.03 -4.37
CA LEU A 94 6.32 -4.45 -4.57
C LEU A 94 6.91 -4.74 -5.96
N GLY A 95 6.35 -4.13 -7.01
CA GLY A 95 6.82 -4.31 -8.38
C GLY A 95 8.25 -3.79 -8.55
N ARG A 96 8.53 -2.59 -8.04
CA ARG A 96 9.88 -2.00 -8.10
C ARG A 96 10.92 -2.77 -7.30
N TYR A 97 10.52 -3.28 -6.13
CA TYR A 97 11.39 -4.12 -5.34
C TYR A 97 11.72 -5.43 -6.08
N LYS A 98 10.74 -6.09 -6.70
CA LYS A 98 10.96 -7.29 -7.53
C LYS A 98 11.86 -7.02 -8.75
N MET A 99 11.81 -5.82 -9.30
CA MET A 99 12.69 -5.38 -10.40
C MET A 99 14.08 -4.93 -9.93
N ASN A 100 14.41 -5.04 -8.64
CA ASN A 100 15.66 -4.54 -8.04
C ASN A 100 15.89 -3.03 -8.27
N LEU A 101 14.83 -2.24 -8.45
CA LEU A 101 14.91 -0.78 -8.58
C LEU A 101 15.02 -0.09 -7.21
N ILE A 102 14.73 -0.80 -6.13
CA ILE A 102 14.80 -0.30 -4.76
C ILE A 102 15.99 -0.98 -4.07
N ASP A 103 17.08 -0.24 -3.95
CA ASP A 103 18.29 -0.72 -3.30
C ASP A 103 18.18 -0.74 -1.78
N ASP A 104 17.61 0.33 -1.21
CA ASP A 104 17.43 0.49 0.22
C ASP A 104 16.04 1.05 0.52
N LEU A 105 15.21 0.26 1.22
CA LEU A 105 13.87 0.67 1.64
C LEU A 105 13.91 1.88 2.57
N TYR A 106 14.93 1.98 3.43
CA TYR A 106 15.08 3.12 4.32
C TYR A 106 15.32 4.40 3.52
N GLU A 107 16.24 4.37 2.55
CA GLU A 107 16.51 5.51 1.67
C GLU A 107 15.26 5.87 0.85
N TYR A 108 14.56 4.87 0.31
CA TYR A 108 13.33 5.04 -0.46
C TYR A 108 12.24 5.83 0.28
N PHE A 109 11.94 5.47 1.53
CA PHE A 109 10.93 6.14 2.35
C PHE A 109 11.39 7.49 2.93
N THR A 110 12.67 7.84 2.76
CA THR A 110 13.23 9.13 3.17
C THR A 110 13.39 10.09 1.97
N GLN A 111 13.06 9.65 0.75
CA GLN A 111 13.15 10.51 -0.44
C GLN A 111 12.16 11.68 -0.31
N THR A 112 12.53 12.82 -0.90
CA THR A 112 11.74 14.05 -0.82
C THR A 112 10.27 13.79 -1.16
N TRP A 113 9.96 13.20 -2.32
CA TRP A 113 8.57 12.95 -2.76
C TRP A 113 7.72 12.17 -1.75
N THR A 114 8.32 11.28 -0.95
CA THR A 114 7.60 10.55 0.10
C THR A 114 7.22 11.45 1.27
N ALA A 115 8.00 12.49 1.55
CA ALA A 115 7.75 13.44 2.63
C ALA A 115 6.38 14.14 2.47
N ALA A 116 5.96 14.42 1.23
CA ALA A 116 4.65 15.00 0.94
C ALA A 116 3.50 14.05 1.31
N LEU A 117 3.70 12.73 1.17
CA LEU A 117 2.69 11.72 1.45
C LEU A 117 2.39 11.56 2.94
N TYR A 118 3.33 11.99 3.79
CA TYR A 118 3.23 11.92 5.25
C TYR A 118 2.53 13.13 5.89
N GLN A 119 2.25 14.17 5.10
CA GLN A 119 1.67 15.39 5.61
C GLN A 119 0.16 15.22 5.88
N GLU A 120 -0.31 15.69 7.03
CA GLU A 120 -1.74 15.66 7.40
C GLU A 120 -2.66 16.34 6.34
N PRO A 121 -2.29 17.50 5.74
CA PRO A 121 -3.05 18.09 4.65
C PRO A 121 -3.27 17.16 3.45
N PHE A 122 -2.32 16.28 3.15
CA PHE A 122 -2.44 15.32 2.06
C PHE A 122 -3.52 14.28 2.34
N SER A 123 -3.67 13.86 3.59
CA SER A 123 -4.75 12.96 4.00
C SER A 123 -6.14 13.59 3.83
N VAL A 124 -6.26 14.91 4.02
CA VAL A 124 -7.50 15.65 3.75
C VAL A 124 -7.78 15.71 2.25
N LEU A 125 -6.76 16.02 1.44
CA LEU A 125 -6.88 16.01 -0.02
C LEU A 125 -7.29 14.64 -0.55
N LEU A 126 -6.69 13.55 -0.08
CA LEU A 126 -7.09 12.21 -0.46
C LEU A 126 -8.54 11.95 -0.11
N ASN A 127 -8.99 12.30 1.10
CA ASN A 127 -10.39 12.15 1.48
C ASN A 127 -11.33 12.98 0.58
N ASP A 128 -10.93 14.18 0.17
CA ASP A 128 -11.69 15.00 -0.77
C ASP A 128 -11.76 14.34 -2.15
N ILE A 129 -10.66 13.79 -2.66
CA ILE A 129 -10.60 13.02 -3.90
C ILE A 129 -11.49 11.77 -3.79
N TYR A 130 -11.40 11.02 -2.70
CA TYR A 130 -12.25 9.84 -2.47
C TYR A 130 -13.72 10.20 -2.34
N LYS A 131 -14.08 11.36 -1.78
CA LYS A 131 -15.49 11.79 -1.75
C LYS A 131 -15.99 12.21 -3.12
N GLN A 132 -15.15 12.85 -3.94
CA GLN A 132 -15.53 13.34 -5.26
C GLN A 132 -15.51 12.24 -6.34
N GLY A 133 -14.54 11.32 -6.31
CA GLY A 133 -14.41 10.22 -7.27
C GLY A 133 -14.78 8.84 -6.73
N GLY A 134 -14.65 8.62 -5.42
CA GLY A 134 -14.89 7.33 -4.77
C GLY A 134 -16.36 7.05 -4.46
N ASN A 135 -17.24 8.05 -4.30
CA ASN A 135 -18.69 7.76 -4.28
C ASN A 135 -19.08 7.08 -5.60
N THR A 136 -18.59 7.54 -6.74
CA THR A 136 -18.90 6.96 -8.05
C THR A 136 -18.23 5.61 -8.29
N VAL A 137 -16.94 5.44 -7.96
CA VAL A 137 -16.23 4.16 -8.19
C VAL A 137 -16.61 3.08 -7.17
N TYR A 138 -16.73 3.43 -5.88
CA TYR A 138 -17.12 2.48 -4.85
C TYR A 138 -18.59 2.07 -5.02
N ASP A 139 -19.47 2.97 -5.45
CA ASP A 139 -20.85 2.60 -5.81
C ASP A 139 -20.89 1.74 -7.06
N VAL A 140 -20.06 1.99 -8.08
CA VAL A 140 -19.97 1.12 -9.27
C VAL A 140 -19.43 -0.26 -8.90
N VAL A 141 -18.37 -0.36 -8.10
CA VAL A 141 -17.81 -1.63 -7.63
C VAL A 141 -18.81 -2.36 -6.72
N LYS A 142 -19.52 -1.66 -5.85
CA LYS A 142 -20.57 -2.24 -4.98
C LYS A 142 -21.77 -2.69 -5.80
N THR A 143 -22.18 -1.93 -6.80
CA THR A 143 -23.27 -2.30 -7.73
C THR A 143 -22.88 -3.53 -8.53
N LYS A 144 -21.68 -3.54 -9.13
CA LYS A 144 -21.13 -4.69 -9.86
C LYS A 144 -20.96 -5.91 -8.96
N TYR A 145 -20.43 -5.74 -7.75
CA TYR A 145 -20.31 -6.82 -6.78
C TYR A 145 -21.67 -7.40 -6.40
N ASN A 146 -22.68 -6.56 -6.18
CA ASN A 146 -24.06 -7.01 -5.93
C ASN A 146 -24.69 -7.66 -7.17
N GLU A 147 -24.37 -7.22 -8.39
CA GLU A 147 -24.80 -7.89 -9.63
C GLU A 147 -24.16 -9.28 -9.77
N PHE A 148 -22.90 -9.45 -9.37
CA PHE A 148 -22.18 -10.73 -9.50
C PHE A 148 -22.40 -11.71 -8.33
N TYR A 149 -22.65 -11.21 -7.11
CA TYR A 149 -22.73 -12.02 -5.89
C TYR A 149 -24.03 -11.84 -5.09
N GLY A 150 -24.92 -10.91 -5.47
CA GLY A 150 -26.16 -10.62 -4.74
C GLY A 150 -27.17 -11.77 -4.74
N ASP A 151 -27.16 -12.62 -5.77
CA ASP A 151 -28.06 -13.78 -5.87
C ASP A 151 -27.64 -14.96 -4.99
N ARG A 152 -26.44 -14.96 -4.39
CA ARG A 152 -25.97 -16.07 -3.54
C ARG A 152 -26.50 -16.01 -2.09
N LYS A 153 -27.42 -15.10 -1.76
CA LYS A 153 -28.00 -15.02 -0.41
C LYS A 153 -29.19 -15.94 -0.16
N THR A 154 -29.61 -16.74 -1.14
CA THR A 154 -30.52 -17.87 -0.92
C THR A 154 -29.87 -19.13 -1.44
N ASP A 155 -29.09 -19.79 -0.59
CA ASP A 155 -29.03 -21.25 -0.44
C ASP A 155 -27.87 -21.60 0.50
N ASP A 156 -28.10 -21.31 1.77
CA ASP A 156 -27.34 -21.93 2.84
C ASP A 156 -27.91 -23.34 3.04
N LYS A 157 -27.31 -24.35 2.40
CA LYS A 157 -27.39 -25.75 2.83
C LYS A 157 -26.31 -26.64 2.20
N SER A 158 -25.61 -27.30 3.11
CA SER A 158 -24.78 -28.51 2.99
C SER A 158 -23.29 -28.34 2.65
N ILE A 159 -22.54 -28.61 3.71
CA ILE A 159 -21.12 -28.93 3.78
C ILE A 159 -20.91 -30.34 3.20
N HIS A 160 -19.69 -30.58 2.70
CA HIS A 160 -18.93 -31.85 2.65
C HIS A 160 -18.72 -32.53 1.28
N GLU A 161 -17.48 -32.98 1.08
CA GLU A 161 -16.92 -33.84 0.00
C GLU A 161 -16.69 -33.13 -1.36
N THR A 162 -15.46 -32.97 -1.87
CA THR A 162 -14.50 -34.05 -2.15
C THR A 162 -13.09 -33.48 -2.35
N LEU A 163 -12.12 -34.01 -1.60
CA LEU A 163 -10.70 -34.03 -1.98
C LEU A 163 -10.53 -35.11 -3.06
N SER A 164 -10.08 -34.77 -4.27
CA SER A 164 -9.30 -35.68 -5.12
C SER A 164 -8.78 -34.95 -6.36
N GLU A 165 -7.58 -35.34 -6.77
CA GLU A 165 -6.95 -35.16 -8.09
C GLU A 165 -6.25 -33.83 -8.39
N ALA A 166 -4.96 -33.80 -8.00
CA ALA A 166 -3.93 -33.05 -8.70
C ALA A 166 -3.61 -33.69 -10.06
N PRO A 167 -3.30 -32.89 -11.09
CA PRO A 167 -2.39 -33.31 -12.14
C PRO A 167 -1.06 -32.56 -12.01
N GLU A 168 0.00 -33.35 -11.94
CA GLU A 168 1.38 -32.92 -12.15
C GLU A 168 1.53 -32.33 -13.56
N GLY A 169 2.19 -31.18 -13.65
CA GLY A 169 2.45 -30.51 -14.92
C GLY A 169 3.33 -29.29 -14.70
N VAL A 170 4.63 -29.51 -14.63
CA VAL A 170 5.64 -28.44 -14.62
C VAL A 170 5.56 -27.69 -15.95
N ALA A 171 5.07 -26.46 -15.93
CA ALA A 171 5.23 -25.51 -17.01
C ALA A 171 5.74 -24.19 -16.42
N GLN A 172 7.05 -23.95 -16.59
CA GLN A 172 7.61 -22.61 -16.58
C GLN A 172 6.80 -21.77 -17.57
N LEU A 173 6.33 -20.58 -17.18
CA LEU A 173 6.16 -19.46 -18.10
C LEU A 173 5.89 -18.15 -17.35
N ASP A 174 6.75 -17.21 -17.70
CA ASP A 174 6.59 -15.76 -17.75
C ASP A 174 6.95 -14.91 -16.52
N THR A 175 8.21 -14.47 -16.54
CA THR A 175 8.75 -13.27 -15.91
C THR A 175 8.11 -12.01 -16.50
N GLY A 176 6.84 -11.80 -16.19
CA GLY A 176 6.17 -10.51 -16.28
C GLY A 176 5.81 -10.08 -14.87
N CYS A 177 6.18 -8.87 -14.47
CA CYS A 177 5.71 -8.29 -13.21
C CYS A 177 4.18 -8.33 -13.21
N LYS A 178 3.57 -9.28 -12.49
CA LYS A 178 2.11 -9.35 -12.34
C LYS A 178 1.66 -8.02 -11.78
N GLU A 179 1.08 -7.21 -12.65
CA GLU A 179 0.53 -5.90 -12.33
C GLU A 179 -0.49 -6.07 -11.19
N CYS A 180 -0.49 -5.11 -10.26
CA CYS A 180 -1.17 -5.20 -8.96
C CYS A 180 -2.57 -5.81 -9.09
N GLY A 181 -2.93 -6.70 -8.15
CA GLY A 181 -3.99 -7.73 -8.21
C GLY A 181 -5.43 -7.32 -8.56
N GLN A 182 -5.63 -6.53 -9.61
CA GLN A 182 -6.91 -6.20 -10.23
C GLN A 182 -6.95 -6.91 -11.59
N ASN A 183 -8.06 -7.62 -11.85
CA ASN A 183 -8.34 -8.24 -13.14
C ASN A 183 -8.14 -7.21 -14.27
N GLU A 184 -7.49 -7.60 -15.36
CA GLU A 184 -7.26 -6.75 -16.53
C GLU A 184 -8.56 -6.10 -17.05
N ALA A 185 -9.67 -6.85 -17.03
CA ALA A 185 -10.99 -6.33 -17.41
C ALA A 185 -11.47 -5.21 -16.48
N LEU A 186 -11.29 -5.37 -15.16
CA LEU A 186 -11.65 -4.33 -14.18
C LEU A 186 -10.80 -3.06 -14.37
N ARG A 187 -9.53 -3.21 -14.75
CA ARG A 187 -8.63 -2.08 -15.02
C ARG A 187 -9.04 -1.34 -16.29
N HIS A 188 -9.39 -2.06 -17.34
CA HIS A 188 -9.91 -1.48 -18.57
C HIS A 188 -11.22 -0.71 -18.32
N ASP A 189 -12.14 -1.30 -17.56
CA ASP A 189 -13.42 -0.67 -17.23
C ASP A 189 -13.23 0.57 -16.35
N ALA A 190 -12.38 0.47 -15.32
CA ALA A 190 -12.02 1.60 -14.47
C ALA A 190 -11.33 2.73 -15.26
N GLY A 191 -10.46 2.39 -16.21
CA GLY A 191 -9.78 3.35 -17.08
C GLY A 191 -10.75 4.07 -18.03
N THR A 192 -11.69 3.34 -18.61
CA THR A 192 -12.75 3.91 -19.45
C THR A 192 -13.65 4.84 -18.64
N PHE A 193 -14.04 4.42 -17.44
CA PHE A 193 -14.83 5.23 -16.53
C PHE A 193 -14.09 6.51 -16.10
N TRP A 194 -12.81 6.40 -15.72
CA TRP A 194 -11.99 7.53 -15.30
C TRP A 194 -11.89 8.60 -16.40
N LYS A 195 -11.70 8.18 -17.65
CA LYS A 195 -11.69 9.06 -18.82
C LYS A 195 -13.06 9.71 -19.06
N ALA A 196 -14.15 8.96 -18.91
CA ALA A 196 -15.51 9.47 -19.11
C ALA A 196 -15.90 10.55 -18.09
N VAL A 197 -15.45 10.41 -16.85
CA VAL A 197 -15.69 11.40 -15.77
C VAL A 197 -14.74 12.61 -15.88
N GLY A 198 -13.73 12.56 -16.75
CA GLY A 198 -12.68 13.59 -16.81
C GLY A 198 -11.87 13.63 -15.51
N GLY A 199 -11.60 12.46 -14.91
CA GLY A 199 -11.00 12.34 -13.58
C GLY A 199 -9.65 13.06 -13.45
N ASP A 200 -8.86 13.11 -14.53
CA ASP A 200 -7.59 13.85 -14.57
C ASP A 200 -7.78 15.34 -14.26
N GLY A 201 -8.84 15.96 -14.78
CA GLY A 201 -9.17 17.36 -14.50
C GLY A 201 -9.58 17.60 -13.05
N ILE A 202 -10.31 16.65 -12.45
CA ILE A 202 -10.69 16.71 -11.03
C ILE A 202 -9.44 16.64 -10.16
N VAL A 203 -8.57 15.66 -10.38
CA VAL A 203 -7.32 15.49 -9.63
C VAL A 203 -6.43 16.70 -9.81
N TYR A 204 -6.25 17.19 -11.04
CA TYR A 204 -5.43 18.35 -11.32
C TYR A 204 -5.96 19.60 -10.61
N SER A 205 -7.27 19.86 -10.66
CA SER A 205 -7.88 21.01 -9.97
C SER A 205 -7.68 20.97 -8.45
N LEU A 206 -7.83 19.80 -7.83
CA LEU A 206 -7.63 19.60 -6.39
C LEU A 206 -6.15 19.72 -6.02
N LEU A 207 -5.26 19.16 -6.84
CA LEU A 207 -3.82 19.23 -6.65
C LEU A 207 -3.32 20.67 -6.77
N SER A 208 -3.74 21.40 -7.81
CA SER A 208 -3.42 22.83 -7.97
C SER A 208 -3.93 23.63 -6.77
N ARG A 209 -5.16 23.37 -6.30
CA ARG A 209 -5.70 24.01 -5.09
C ARG A 209 -4.85 23.71 -3.85
N TYR A 210 -4.39 22.47 -3.70
CA TYR A 210 -3.54 22.05 -2.59
C TYR A 210 -2.16 22.70 -2.62
N LEU A 211 -1.49 22.70 -3.78
CA LEU A 211 -0.18 23.31 -3.95
C LEU A 211 -0.24 24.82 -3.68
N ASN A 212 -1.27 25.50 -4.19
CA ASN A 212 -1.49 26.92 -3.91
C ASN A 212 -1.74 27.21 -2.43
N LYS A 213 -2.46 26.33 -1.72
CA LYS A 213 -2.75 26.49 -0.29
C LYS A 213 -1.54 26.20 0.60
N ASN A 214 -0.68 25.27 0.21
CA ASN A 214 0.47 24.79 1.00
C ASN A 214 1.82 25.26 0.46
N ILE A 215 1.85 26.28 -0.39
CA ILE A 215 3.08 26.83 -0.99
C ILE A 215 4.10 27.30 0.08
N VAL A 216 3.61 27.79 1.22
CA VAL A 216 4.43 28.28 2.33
C VAL A 216 5.06 27.12 3.10
N THR A 217 4.35 26.01 3.26
CA THR A 217 4.82 24.84 4.01
C THR A 217 5.65 23.90 3.14
N ASN A 218 5.54 23.96 1.81
CA ASN A 218 6.25 23.07 0.92
C ASN A 218 6.75 23.74 -0.38
N PRO A 219 7.71 24.68 -0.28
CA PRO A 219 8.14 25.50 -1.41
C PRO A 219 8.80 24.70 -2.55
N GLN A 220 9.39 23.54 -2.26
CA GLN A 220 10.07 22.69 -3.25
C GLN A 220 9.12 22.01 -4.25
N TYR A 221 7.81 21.95 -3.95
CA TYR A 221 6.82 21.26 -4.82
C TYR A 221 5.91 22.24 -5.54
N ALA A 222 5.96 23.52 -5.17
CA ALA A 222 5.13 24.56 -5.76
C ALA A 222 5.77 25.23 -6.97
N ILE A 223 7.07 25.02 -7.17
CA ILE A 223 7.82 25.51 -8.34
C ILE A 223 8.06 24.28 -9.23
N PRO A 224 7.31 24.11 -10.33
CA PRO A 224 7.63 23.06 -11.30
C PRO A 224 9.02 23.36 -11.87
N ASP A 225 9.89 22.35 -11.91
CA ASP A 225 11.16 22.45 -12.60
C ASP A 225 10.89 22.77 -14.09
N GLN A 226 11.63 23.75 -14.62
CA GLN A 226 11.47 24.26 -15.99
C GLN A 226 11.65 23.19 -17.08
N GLU A 227 12.17 22.02 -16.74
CA GLU A 227 12.34 20.88 -17.66
C GLU A 227 11.02 20.15 -17.97
N PHE A 228 9.94 20.41 -17.22
CA PHE A 228 8.64 19.76 -17.39
C PHE A 228 7.53 20.72 -17.88
N ILE A 229 7.90 21.88 -18.44
CA ILE A 229 7.01 22.84 -19.11
C ILE A 229 7.19 22.77 -20.63
#